data_AF-A0A151QZR6-F1
#
_entry.id   AF-A0A151QZR6-F1
#
_cell.length_a   1.000
_cell.length_b   1.000
_cell.length_c   1.000
_cell.angle_alpha   90.00
_cell.angle_beta   90.00
_cell.angle_gamma   90.00
#
_symmetry.space_group_name_H-M   'P 1'
#
loop_
_entity.id
_entity.type
_entity.pdbx_description
1 polymer ?
#
loop_
_entity_poly.entity_id
_entity_poly.type
_entity_poly.pdbx_seq_one_letter_code
_entity_poly.pdbx_strand_id
1 'polypeptide(L)'
;MYEGEWRRGKASGKGRFSWPSGATYEGDFAAGKMHGHGTFVGANGDTYHGAWLSDRKEGFGQKRYANGDVYEGWWKCNLQEGEGRYTWRNGNEYFGEWRNGCISGKGVLVWRNGNRYQGFWENGVPKGKGTFTWRDGSVSNGNWGKEFVIEKRVSVDDASNKSVTVSFPRICIWELDGEAGDITCDIVEASVFCGGGGCESETDDVRFNKSPCGSVDGDAKKKPGHAVSKGHKNYDLMLNLQLGIRYTVGKHASVLTELRPGDFDPKEKFWTRFPPEGSKFTPPHQSVDFRWKDYCPMVFRHLRELFGIDPADYMLAICGDDTLREMSSPGKSGSFFYLTQDDRFIIKTLKKSEVKVLIRMLPSYYQHVCQYKNSLVTKFLGVHCVKPIGGQKTRFIVMGNVFCSEYRIHKRFDLKGSSHGRTTDKPREQIDETTTLKDLDLCFVFRLEQSWFQELKWYSLCAEIGERAVQKRQLRGGAGAVRSRHRHLAGERCVPEQPRGGAHGGREAQRGREGVP
;
A
#
# COMPACT_ATOMS: atom_id res chain seq x y z
N MET A 1 15.96 -23.00 -24.84
CA MET A 1 16.66 -23.51 -26.03
C MET A 1 16.82 -22.36 -27.00
N TYR A 2 18.02 -22.16 -27.56
CA TYR A 2 18.28 -21.14 -28.56
C TYR A 2 18.65 -21.81 -29.88
N GLU A 3 18.07 -21.32 -30.97
CA GLU A 3 18.31 -21.76 -32.34
C GLU A 3 18.63 -20.51 -33.16
N GLY A 4 19.84 -20.39 -33.68
CA GLY A 4 20.24 -19.20 -34.43
C GLY A 4 21.74 -19.06 -34.55
N GLU A 5 22.14 -17.88 -35.01
CA GLU A 5 23.55 -17.55 -35.23
C GLU A 5 24.31 -17.36 -33.90
N TRP A 6 25.57 -17.80 -33.89
CA TRP A 6 26.47 -17.67 -32.74
C TRP A 6 27.74 -16.93 -33.14
N ARG A 7 28.15 -15.99 -32.30
CA ARG A 7 29.43 -15.28 -32.47
C ARG A 7 30.16 -15.21 -31.14
N ARG A 8 31.40 -15.73 -31.10
CA ARG A 8 32.25 -15.79 -29.89
C ARG A 8 31.54 -16.43 -28.68
N GLY A 9 30.82 -17.53 -28.91
CA GLY A 9 30.10 -18.26 -27.86
C GLY A 9 28.85 -17.55 -27.31
N LYS A 10 28.34 -16.51 -27.99
CA LYS A 10 27.12 -15.80 -27.61
C LYS A 10 26.15 -15.75 -28.80
N ALA A 11 24.85 -15.77 -28.51
CA ALA A 11 23.81 -15.53 -29.51
C ALA A 11 24.02 -14.17 -30.20
N SER A 12 23.93 -14.16 -31.52
CA SER A 12 24.20 -12.99 -32.37
C SER A 12 23.40 -13.13 -33.66
N GLY A 13 23.07 -12.05 -34.37
CA GLY A 13 22.35 -12.15 -35.65
C GLY A 13 20.91 -12.62 -35.44
N LYS A 14 20.29 -13.25 -36.45
CA LYS A 14 18.91 -13.75 -36.33
C LYS A 14 18.86 -15.04 -35.54
N GLY A 15 17.84 -15.18 -34.70
CA GLY A 15 17.59 -16.44 -34.00
C GLY A 15 16.26 -16.48 -33.29
N ARG A 16 15.99 -17.64 -32.69
CA ARG A 16 14.81 -17.95 -31.91
C ARG A 16 15.23 -18.50 -30.55
N PHE A 17 14.72 -17.91 -29.49
CA PHE A 17 14.89 -18.36 -28.11
C PHE A 17 13.57 -18.85 -27.54
N SER A 18 13.57 -20.01 -26.90
CA SER A 18 12.41 -20.59 -26.22
C SER A 18 12.72 -20.84 -24.76
N TRP A 19 11.90 -20.32 -23.86
CA TRP A 19 12.03 -20.52 -22.41
C TRP A 19 11.26 -21.78 -21.94
N PRO A 20 11.64 -22.41 -20.82
CA PRO A 20 10.87 -23.53 -20.24
C PRO A 20 9.43 -23.17 -19.86
N SER A 21 9.14 -21.88 -19.68
CA SER A 21 7.80 -21.35 -19.41
C SER A 21 6.84 -21.45 -20.62
N GLY A 22 7.36 -21.75 -21.81
CA GLY A 22 6.59 -21.69 -23.06
C GLY A 22 6.65 -20.32 -23.76
N ALA A 23 7.29 -19.31 -23.15
CA ALA A 23 7.56 -18.05 -23.84
C ALA A 23 8.58 -18.26 -24.99
N THR A 24 8.49 -17.43 -26.03
CA THR A 24 9.40 -17.46 -27.18
C THR A 24 9.76 -16.06 -27.65
N TYR A 25 10.98 -15.89 -28.16
CA TYR A 25 11.42 -14.68 -28.85
C TYR A 25 12.05 -15.08 -30.17
N GLU A 26 11.71 -14.36 -31.24
CA GLU A 26 12.30 -14.53 -32.56
C GLU A 26 12.70 -13.16 -33.10
N GLY A 27 13.98 -12.96 -33.38
CA GLY A 27 14.48 -11.64 -33.74
C GLY A 27 16.01 -11.55 -33.78
N ASP A 28 16.50 -10.32 -33.73
CA ASP A 28 17.93 -10.06 -33.70
C ASP A 28 18.52 -10.27 -32.29
N PHE A 29 19.73 -10.80 -32.26
CA PHE A 29 20.53 -10.96 -31.06
C PHE A 29 21.85 -10.21 -31.22
N ALA A 30 22.30 -9.61 -30.13
CA ALA A 30 23.62 -9.00 -30.04
C ALA A 30 24.24 -9.33 -28.68
N ALA A 31 25.46 -9.89 -28.70
CA ALA A 31 26.21 -10.25 -27.49
C ALA A 31 25.41 -11.10 -26.48
N GLY A 32 24.56 -12.02 -26.96
CA GLY A 32 23.77 -12.93 -26.14
C GLY A 32 22.43 -12.38 -25.66
N LYS A 33 22.03 -11.19 -26.12
CA LYS A 33 20.81 -10.48 -25.69
C LYS A 33 19.87 -10.20 -26.84
N MET A 34 18.58 -10.07 -26.55
CA MET A 34 17.58 -9.59 -27.51
C MET A 34 17.92 -8.16 -27.92
N HIS A 35 17.97 -7.90 -29.22
CA HIS A 35 18.42 -6.65 -29.80
C HIS A 35 17.70 -6.39 -31.14
N GLY A 36 17.95 -5.25 -31.78
CA GLY A 36 17.44 -4.97 -33.12
C GLY A 36 15.92 -5.03 -33.19
N HIS A 37 15.35 -5.84 -34.08
CA HIS A 37 13.90 -6.06 -34.16
C HIS A 37 13.55 -7.52 -33.89
N GLY A 38 12.44 -7.73 -33.19
CA GLY A 38 11.98 -9.07 -32.88
C GLY A 38 10.57 -9.14 -32.32
N THR A 39 10.05 -10.37 -32.36
CA THR A 39 8.74 -10.74 -31.85
C THR A 39 8.91 -11.60 -30.60
N PHE A 40 8.40 -11.11 -29.47
CA PHE A 40 8.27 -11.85 -28.24
C PHE A 40 6.83 -12.35 -28.08
N VAL A 41 6.66 -13.59 -27.67
CA VAL A 41 5.39 -14.22 -27.29
C VAL A 41 5.55 -14.75 -25.86
N GLY A 42 4.80 -14.18 -24.93
CA GLY A 42 4.79 -14.60 -23.54
C GLY A 42 4.02 -15.90 -23.32
N ALA A 43 4.25 -16.54 -22.16
CA ALA A 43 3.58 -17.79 -21.79
C ALA A 43 2.04 -17.64 -21.69
N ASN A 44 1.56 -16.42 -21.44
CA ASN A 44 0.14 -16.10 -21.31
C ASN A 44 -0.50 -15.67 -22.65
N GLY A 45 0.23 -15.76 -23.77
CA GLY A 45 -0.25 -15.39 -25.11
C GLY A 45 -0.14 -13.89 -25.44
N ASP A 46 0.43 -13.08 -24.56
CA ASP A 46 0.73 -11.68 -24.85
C ASP A 46 1.92 -11.56 -25.82
N THR A 47 1.84 -10.67 -26.81
CA THR A 47 2.86 -10.56 -27.85
C THR A 47 3.44 -9.15 -27.91
N TYR A 48 4.73 -9.02 -28.17
CA TYR A 48 5.36 -7.74 -28.51
C TYR A 48 6.12 -7.90 -29.82
N HIS A 49 5.93 -6.98 -30.76
CA HIS A 49 6.65 -6.91 -32.02
C HIS A 49 7.23 -5.51 -32.15
N GLY A 50 8.56 -5.38 -32.20
CA GLY A 50 9.17 -4.06 -32.28
C GLY A 50 10.67 -4.08 -32.06
N ALA A 51 11.20 -2.90 -31.76
CA ALA A 51 12.62 -2.72 -31.51
C ALA A 51 13.03 -3.10 -30.07
N TRP A 52 14.25 -3.63 -29.96
CA TRP A 52 14.84 -4.18 -28.74
C TRP A 52 16.25 -3.65 -28.56
N LEU A 53 16.59 -3.33 -27.32
CA LEU A 53 17.93 -2.94 -26.91
C LEU A 53 18.33 -3.67 -25.63
N SER A 54 19.17 -4.70 -25.77
CA SER A 54 19.75 -5.42 -24.63
C SER A 54 18.69 -5.98 -23.67
N ASP A 55 17.79 -6.80 -24.21
CA ASP A 55 16.68 -7.45 -23.49
C ASP A 55 15.53 -6.52 -23.08
N ARG A 56 15.54 -5.25 -23.52
CA ARG A 56 14.49 -4.27 -23.24
C ARG A 56 13.79 -3.83 -24.51
N LYS A 57 12.48 -3.57 -24.43
CA LYS A 57 11.74 -2.89 -25.49
C LYS A 57 12.23 -1.45 -25.59
N GLU A 58 12.57 -1.01 -26.79
CA GLU A 58 13.17 0.30 -27.05
C GLU A 58 12.78 0.74 -28.46
N GLY A 59 12.45 2.02 -28.68
CA GLY A 59 12.01 2.50 -29.99
C GLY A 59 10.56 2.12 -30.29
N PHE A 60 10.18 2.09 -31.56
CA PHE A 60 8.80 1.84 -31.97
C PHE A 60 8.44 0.35 -31.87
N GLY A 61 7.24 0.05 -31.39
CA GLY A 61 6.75 -1.32 -31.32
C GLY A 61 5.27 -1.46 -30.94
N GLN A 62 4.72 -2.61 -31.27
CA GLN A 62 3.34 -2.99 -31.00
C GLN A 62 3.29 -4.10 -29.94
N LYS A 63 2.49 -3.90 -28.90
CA LYS A 63 2.18 -4.86 -27.85
C LYS A 63 0.72 -5.28 -27.95
N ARG A 64 0.46 -6.57 -28.01
CA ARG A 64 -0.86 -7.16 -27.75
C ARG A 64 -0.84 -7.76 -26.36
N TYR A 65 -1.78 -7.33 -25.52
CA TYR A 65 -1.91 -7.81 -24.16
C TYR A 65 -2.80 -9.05 -24.10
N ALA A 66 -2.64 -9.87 -23.06
CA ALA A 66 -3.44 -11.09 -22.87
C ALA A 66 -4.94 -10.80 -22.69
N ASN A 67 -5.30 -9.59 -22.23
CA ASN A 67 -6.70 -9.14 -22.11
C ASN A 67 -7.33 -8.74 -23.46
N GLY A 68 -6.56 -8.73 -24.55
CA GLY A 68 -6.98 -8.36 -25.91
C GLY A 68 -6.74 -6.89 -26.28
N ASP A 69 -6.23 -6.07 -25.36
CA ASP A 69 -5.84 -4.69 -25.67
C ASP A 69 -4.60 -4.65 -26.57
N VAL A 70 -4.40 -3.52 -27.25
CA VAL A 70 -3.26 -3.30 -28.14
C VAL A 70 -2.67 -1.92 -27.86
N TYR A 71 -1.35 -1.85 -27.68
CA TYR A 71 -0.60 -0.62 -27.73
C TYR A 71 0.32 -0.62 -28.94
N GLU A 72 0.41 0.50 -29.64
CA GLU A 72 1.32 0.72 -30.75
C GLU A 72 1.96 2.10 -30.59
N GLY A 73 3.27 2.15 -30.42
CA GLY A 73 3.94 3.42 -30.17
C GLY A 73 5.39 3.28 -29.76
N TRP A 74 5.93 4.35 -29.22
CA TRP A 74 7.31 4.46 -28.78
C TRP A 74 7.52 3.86 -27.38
N TRP A 75 8.65 3.17 -27.23
CA TRP A 75 9.09 2.50 -26.01
C TRP A 75 10.47 2.97 -25.59
N LYS A 76 10.70 3.02 -24.28
CA LYS A 76 12.00 3.30 -23.68
C LYS A 76 12.15 2.50 -22.40
N CYS A 77 13.20 1.68 -22.29
CA CYS A 77 13.43 0.84 -21.11
C CYS A 77 12.16 0.06 -20.66
N ASN A 78 11.49 -0.65 -21.58
CA ASN A 78 10.24 -1.40 -21.34
C ASN A 78 8.98 -0.58 -21.05
N LEU A 79 9.04 0.75 -21.02
CA LEU A 79 7.89 1.60 -20.77
C LEU A 79 7.46 2.34 -22.03
N GLN A 80 6.16 2.60 -22.17
CA GLN A 80 5.62 3.48 -23.21
C GLN A 80 6.11 4.91 -22.96
N GLU A 81 6.61 5.55 -24.00
CA GLU A 81 7.27 6.86 -23.93
C GLU A 81 7.09 7.59 -25.27
N GLY A 82 6.79 8.88 -25.31
CA GLY A 82 6.58 9.60 -26.57
C GLY A 82 5.19 9.33 -27.17
N GLU A 83 5.04 9.32 -28.49
CA GLU A 83 3.72 9.14 -29.11
C GLU A 83 3.29 7.68 -29.16
N GLY A 84 2.00 7.43 -28.94
CA GLY A 84 1.44 6.08 -29.05
C GLY A 84 -0.08 6.03 -29.10
N ARG A 85 -0.57 4.95 -29.70
CA ARG A 85 -1.97 4.58 -29.79
C ARG A 85 -2.25 3.40 -28.86
N TYR A 86 -3.30 3.50 -28.06
CA TYR A 86 -3.81 2.39 -27.26
C TYR A 86 -5.25 2.09 -27.69
N THR A 87 -5.52 0.86 -28.07
CA THR A 87 -6.83 0.36 -28.43
C THR A 87 -7.27 -0.66 -27.39
N TRP A 88 -8.35 -0.37 -26.68
CA TRP A 88 -8.94 -1.31 -25.73
C TRP A 88 -9.77 -2.35 -26.46
N ARG A 89 -9.89 -3.55 -25.88
CA ARG A 89 -10.75 -4.61 -26.39
C ARG A 89 -12.22 -4.18 -26.52
N ASN A 90 -12.66 -3.24 -25.70
CA ASN A 90 -14.03 -2.69 -25.76
C ASN A 90 -14.26 -1.71 -26.93
N GLY A 91 -13.21 -1.40 -27.72
CA GLY A 91 -13.29 -0.51 -28.89
C GLY A 91 -13.08 0.97 -28.59
N ASN A 92 -12.71 1.34 -27.36
CA ASN A 92 -12.18 2.68 -27.09
C ASN A 92 -10.77 2.80 -27.68
N GLU A 93 -10.34 4.02 -27.97
CA GLU A 93 -9.02 4.30 -28.52
C GLU A 93 -8.43 5.59 -27.97
N TYR A 94 -7.15 5.58 -27.64
CA TYR A 94 -6.40 6.76 -27.26
C TYR A 94 -5.24 6.97 -28.21
N PHE A 95 -5.00 8.22 -28.58
CA PHE A 95 -3.88 8.65 -29.40
C PHE A 95 -3.23 9.85 -28.73
N GLY A 96 -1.94 9.78 -28.42
CA GLY A 96 -1.26 10.94 -27.84
C GLY A 96 0.07 10.60 -27.21
N GLU A 97 0.53 11.50 -26.35
CA GLU A 97 1.81 11.39 -25.69
C GLU A 97 1.78 10.46 -24.46
N TRP A 98 2.90 9.81 -24.22
CA TRP A 98 3.16 8.85 -23.16
C TRP A 98 4.44 9.23 -22.44
N ARG A 99 4.47 9.03 -21.14
CA ARG A 99 5.66 9.26 -20.33
C ARG A 99 5.70 8.25 -19.20
N ASN A 100 6.78 7.48 -19.14
CA ASN A 100 7.00 6.44 -18.13
C ASN A 100 5.79 5.47 -17.98
N GLY A 101 5.21 5.04 -19.10
CA GLY A 101 4.06 4.12 -19.12
C GLY A 101 2.68 4.76 -18.94
N CYS A 102 2.62 6.06 -18.62
CA CYS A 102 1.37 6.78 -18.42
C CYS A 102 1.02 7.68 -19.61
N ILE A 103 -0.27 7.77 -19.93
CA ILE A 103 -0.81 8.81 -20.81
C ILE A 103 -0.47 10.20 -20.23
N SER A 104 0.10 11.07 -21.06
CA SER A 104 0.56 12.40 -20.69
C SER A 104 0.50 13.36 -21.89
N GLY A 105 0.83 14.65 -21.71
CA GLY A 105 0.97 15.58 -22.82
C GLY A 105 -0.33 15.78 -23.60
N LYS A 106 -0.25 16.04 -24.91
CA LYS A 106 -1.44 16.19 -25.75
C LYS A 106 -1.96 14.82 -26.19
N GLY A 107 -3.27 14.65 -26.17
CA GLY A 107 -3.88 13.42 -26.63
C GLY A 107 -5.37 13.49 -26.87
N VAL A 108 -5.86 12.46 -27.54
CA VAL A 108 -7.23 12.29 -28.01
C VAL A 108 -7.73 10.94 -27.52
N LEU A 109 -8.81 10.93 -26.75
CA LEU A 109 -9.56 9.73 -26.38
C LEU A 109 -10.84 9.67 -27.23
N VAL A 110 -11.05 8.56 -27.91
CA VAL A 110 -12.25 8.24 -28.68
C VAL A 110 -12.93 7.06 -28.00
N TRP A 111 -14.20 7.23 -27.65
CA TRP A 111 -14.99 6.13 -27.10
C TRP A 111 -15.66 5.37 -28.24
N ARG A 112 -15.95 4.08 -28.02
CA ARG A 112 -16.71 3.25 -28.97
C ARG A 112 -18.04 3.88 -29.37
N ASN A 113 -18.63 4.68 -28.48
CA ASN A 113 -19.87 5.39 -28.75
C ASN A 113 -19.69 6.60 -29.70
N GLY A 114 -18.50 6.90 -30.21
CA GLY A 114 -18.23 8.00 -31.14
C GLY A 114 -18.00 9.35 -30.46
N ASN A 115 -18.09 9.42 -29.13
CA ASN A 115 -17.65 10.61 -28.41
C ASN A 115 -16.13 10.72 -28.50
N ARG A 116 -15.62 11.95 -28.41
CA ARG A 116 -14.20 12.25 -28.51
C ARG A 116 -13.81 13.35 -27.53
N TYR A 117 -12.67 13.19 -26.90
CA TYR A 117 -12.05 14.23 -26.10
C TYR A 117 -10.65 14.50 -26.62
N GLN A 118 -10.32 15.76 -26.83
CA GLN A 118 -8.99 16.22 -27.23
C GLN A 118 -8.51 17.26 -26.22
N GLY A 119 -7.36 17.02 -25.60
CA GLY A 119 -6.86 17.92 -24.57
C GLY A 119 -5.47 17.55 -24.07
N PHE A 120 -5.06 18.22 -23.00
CA PHE A 120 -3.83 17.87 -22.30
C PHE A 120 -4.11 16.82 -21.23
N TRP A 121 -3.14 15.96 -20.98
CA TRP A 121 -3.21 14.82 -20.10
C TRP A 121 -2.05 14.83 -19.14
N GLU A 122 -2.30 14.44 -17.90
CA GLU A 122 -1.27 14.27 -16.89
C GLU A 122 -1.59 13.03 -16.07
N ASN A 123 -0.69 12.03 -16.11
CA ASN A 123 -0.82 10.77 -15.37
C ASN A 123 -2.17 10.05 -15.62
N GLY A 124 -2.57 9.94 -16.89
CA GLY A 124 -3.81 9.26 -17.28
C GLY A 124 -5.10 10.03 -17.03
N VAL A 125 -5.02 11.32 -16.67
CA VAL A 125 -6.18 12.18 -16.40
C VAL A 125 -6.18 13.42 -17.30
N PRO A 126 -7.33 13.82 -17.88
CA PRO A 126 -7.48 15.11 -18.55
C PRO A 126 -7.14 16.30 -17.66
N LYS A 127 -6.35 17.25 -18.16
CA LYS A 127 -5.89 18.44 -17.44
C LYS A 127 -5.88 19.67 -18.35
N GLY A 128 -6.09 20.86 -17.78
CA GLY A 128 -6.01 22.12 -18.51
C GLY A 128 -7.12 22.25 -19.56
N LYS A 129 -6.94 23.10 -20.57
CA LYS A 129 -7.96 23.30 -21.61
C LYS A 129 -8.10 22.07 -22.52
N GLY A 130 -9.32 21.75 -22.89
CA GLY A 130 -9.64 20.63 -23.78
C GLY A 130 -11.03 20.75 -24.37
N THR A 131 -11.27 19.95 -25.40
CA THR A 131 -12.47 19.98 -26.24
C THR A 131 -13.10 18.60 -26.23
N PHE A 132 -14.36 18.53 -25.80
CA PHE A 132 -15.19 17.33 -25.91
C PHE A 132 -16.12 17.47 -27.12
N THR A 133 -16.19 16.44 -27.95
CA THR A 133 -17.06 16.36 -29.12
C THR A 133 -17.96 15.15 -28.94
N TRP A 134 -19.26 15.39 -28.99
CA TRP A 134 -20.27 14.34 -28.94
C TRP A 134 -20.44 13.69 -30.32
N ARG A 135 -21.03 12.49 -30.36
CA ARG A 135 -21.39 11.83 -31.64
C ARG A 135 -22.22 12.72 -32.58
N ASP A 136 -23.08 13.58 -32.03
CA ASP A 136 -23.95 14.50 -32.80
C ASP A 136 -23.17 15.68 -33.42
N GLY A 137 -21.85 15.76 -33.21
CA GLY A 137 -20.99 16.84 -33.70
C GLY A 137 -20.97 18.07 -32.79
N SER A 138 -21.78 18.11 -31.73
CA SER A 138 -21.74 19.21 -30.77
C SER A 138 -20.44 19.22 -29.99
N VAL A 139 -19.89 20.42 -29.77
CA VAL A 139 -18.56 20.63 -29.18
C VAL A 139 -18.70 21.43 -27.89
N SER A 140 -18.00 21.01 -26.84
CA SER A 140 -17.86 21.74 -25.59
C SER A 140 -16.39 21.96 -25.25
N ASN A 141 -16.02 23.21 -24.98
CA ASN A 141 -14.68 23.58 -24.53
C ASN A 141 -14.70 23.79 -23.01
N GLY A 142 -13.75 23.19 -22.31
CA GLY A 142 -13.65 23.28 -20.86
C GLY A 142 -12.21 23.43 -20.37
N ASN A 143 -12.04 23.84 -19.12
CA ASN A 143 -10.78 23.75 -18.38
C ASN A 143 -10.88 22.58 -17.39
N TRP A 144 -10.16 21.52 -17.68
CA TRP A 144 -10.28 20.20 -17.09
C TRP A 144 -9.29 20.03 -15.92
N GLY A 145 -9.73 19.54 -14.75
CA GLY A 145 -8.83 19.28 -13.60
C GLY A 145 -9.41 19.48 -12.20
N LYS A 146 -10.64 20.00 -12.09
CA LYS A 146 -11.51 19.98 -10.89
C LYS A 146 -12.86 19.38 -11.33
N GLU A 147 -13.46 18.56 -10.45
CA GLU A 147 -14.76 17.88 -10.55
C GLU A 147 -15.56 18.08 -11.85
N PHE A 148 -15.74 17.00 -12.63
CA PHE A 148 -16.27 17.08 -13.98
C PHE A 148 -17.79 16.92 -14.05
N VAL A 149 -18.50 18.02 -14.27
CA VAL A 149 -19.87 18.06 -14.81
C VAL A 149 -19.82 18.79 -16.16
N ILE A 150 -20.32 18.15 -17.23
CA ILE A 150 -20.54 18.82 -18.51
C ILE A 150 -22.00 19.28 -18.52
N GLU A 151 -22.25 20.58 -18.42
CA GLU A 151 -23.57 21.13 -18.70
C GLU A 151 -23.76 21.24 -20.22
N LYS A 152 -24.61 20.37 -20.79
CA LYS A 152 -25.14 20.59 -22.14
C LYS A 152 -26.30 21.57 -22.02
N ARG A 153 -26.14 22.82 -22.48
CA ARG A 153 -27.29 23.69 -22.76
C ARG A 153 -27.93 23.22 -24.05
N VAL A 154 -29.07 22.56 -23.95
CA VAL A 154 -29.94 22.28 -25.11
C VAL A 154 -30.68 23.58 -25.45
N SER A 155 -30.67 23.97 -26.72
CA SER A 155 -31.38 25.17 -27.16
C SER A 155 -32.90 25.03 -26.97
N VAL A 156 -33.48 26.21 -26.75
CA VAL A 156 -34.86 26.59 -26.43
C VAL A 156 -35.92 25.69 -27.07
N ASP A 157 -36.53 24.84 -26.25
CA ASP A 157 -37.98 24.69 -26.06
C ASP A 157 -38.20 23.46 -25.18
N ASP A 158 -38.91 23.67 -24.07
CA ASP A 158 -39.25 22.72 -23.00
C ASP A 158 -38.30 22.69 -21.78
N ALA A 159 -38.89 23.05 -20.63
CA ALA A 159 -38.22 23.32 -19.37
C ALA A 159 -37.90 22.03 -18.60
N SER A 160 -36.78 21.39 -18.95
CA SER A 160 -36.05 20.54 -18.00
C SER A 160 -34.55 20.61 -18.27
N ASN A 161 -33.82 21.26 -17.37
CA ASN A 161 -32.37 21.41 -17.47
C ASN A 161 -31.72 20.05 -17.13
N LYS A 162 -31.51 19.19 -18.14
CA LYS A 162 -30.85 17.87 -17.97
C LYS A 162 -29.33 18.04 -18.06
N SER A 163 -28.65 18.06 -16.92
CA SER A 163 -27.19 17.96 -16.87
C SER A 163 -26.76 16.53 -17.24
N VAL A 164 -25.77 16.41 -18.14
CA VAL A 164 -25.22 15.11 -18.58
C VAL A 164 -23.80 14.99 -18.04
N THR A 165 -23.64 14.26 -16.94
CA THR A 165 -22.33 14.01 -16.34
C THR A 165 -21.53 13.01 -17.18
N VAL A 166 -20.43 13.46 -17.80
CA VAL A 166 -19.47 12.57 -18.47
C VAL A 166 -18.33 12.27 -17.52
N SER A 167 -18.25 11.02 -17.06
CA SER A 167 -17.12 10.52 -16.28
C SER A 167 -15.99 10.10 -17.22
N PHE A 168 -14.79 10.64 -17.01
CA PHE A 168 -13.59 10.24 -17.73
C PHE A 168 -12.92 9.06 -17.01
N PRO A 169 -12.61 7.95 -17.71
CA PRO A 169 -11.92 6.83 -17.09
C PRO A 169 -10.48 7.22 -16.73
N ARG A 170 -10.00 6.79 -15.56
CA ARG A 170 -8.57 6.80 -15.26
C ARG A 170 -7.90 5.66 -16.01
N ILE A 171 -6.96 6.01 -16.88
CA ILE A 171 -6.20 5.03 -17.67
C ILE A 171 -4.83 4.87 -17.02
N CYS A 172 -4.60 3.72 -16.37
CA CYS A 172 -3.31 3.36 -15.78
C CYS A 172 -2.77 2.12 -16.50
N ILE A 173 -1.58 2.23 -17.08
CA ILE A 173 -0.87 1.13 -17.75
C ILE A 173 0.48 1.00 -17.05
N TRP A 174 0.75 -0.16 -16.46
CA TRP A 174 2.02 -0.46 -15.81
C TRP A 174 2.49 -1.85 -16.23
N GLU A 175 3.75 -1.97 -16.64
CA GLU A 175 4.44 -3.25 -16.76
C GLU A 175 5.49 -3.34 -15.62
N LEU A 176 5.50 -4.48 -14.91
CA LEU A 176 6.55 -4.78 -13.93
C LEU A 176 7.79 -5.28 -14.69
N ASP A 177 8.95 -4.71 -14.37
CA ASP A 177 10.24 -5.22 -14.83
C ASP A 177 10.56 -6.58 -14.15
N GLY A 178 10.13 -7.68 -14.75
CA GLY A 178 10.47 -9.03 -14.31
C GLY A 178 10.05 -10.11 -15.30
N GLU A 179 10.92 -11.11 -15.51
CA GLU A 179 10.62 -12.29 -16.32
C GLU A 179 9.32 -12.98 -15.84
N ALA A 180 8.44 -13.30 -16.80
CA ALA A 180 7.10 -13.88 -16.67
C ALA A 180 5.99 -12.90 -16.25
N GLY A 181 5.32 -12.40 -17.29
CA GLY A 181 4.12 -11.58 -17.30
C GLY A 181 3.08 -11.85 -16.22
N ASP A 182 2.67 -10.75 -15.59
CA ASP A 182 1.29 -10.50 -15.15
C ASP A 182 1.05 -8.99 -15.37
N ILE A 183 0.19 -8.64 -16.32
CA ILE A 183 -0.26 -7.26 -16.58
C ILE A 183 -1.74 -7.16 -16.16
N THR A 184 -2.10 -6.03 -15.58
CA THR A 184 -3.43 -5.74 -15.08
C THR A 184 -3.91 -4.45 -15.71
N CYS A 185 -4.85 -4.53 -16.64
CA CYS A 185 -5.45 -3.39 -17.33
C CYS A 185 -6.96 -3.50 -17.24
N ASP A 186 -7.60 -2.55 -16.54
CA ASP A 186 -9.06 -2.41 -16.48
C ASP A 186 -9.43 -0.94 -16.74
N ILE A 187 -10.44 -0.72 -17.59
CA ILE A 187 -11.19 0.54 -17.62
C ILE A 187 -12.23 0.46 -16.48
N VAL A 188 -12.12 1.33 -15.47
CA VAL A 188 -13.20 1.49 -14.48
C VAL A 188 -14.26 2.42 -15.07
N GLU A 189 -15.27 1.85 -15.74
CA GLU A 189 -16.47 2.61 -16.13
C GLU A 189 -17.27 2.98 -14.87
N ALA A 190 -17.48 4.27 -14.65
CA ALA A 190 -18.46 4.74 -13.68
C ALA A 190 -19.86 4.59 -14.31
N SER A 191 -20.59 3.55 -13.91
CA SER A 191 -21.98 3.33 -14.28
C SER A 191 -22.87 4.51 -13.84
N VAL A 192 -23.60 5.06 -14.79
CA VAL A 192 -24.61 6.12 -14.67
C VAL A 192 -25.80 5.64 -13.82
N PHE A 193 -26.22 6.39 -12.80
CA PHE A 193 -27.61 6.35 -12.30
C PHE A 193 -28.05 7.71 -11.73
N CYS A 194 -29.23 8.14 -12.19
CA CYS A 194 -29.97 9.33 -11.77
C CYS A 194 -30.78 9.04 -10.49
N GLY A 195 -30.96 10.07 -9.64
CA GLY A 195 -31.92 10.07 -8.54
C GLY A 195 -31.71 11.29 -7.65
N GLY A 196 -32.65 12.24 -7.68
CA GLY A 196 -32.55 13.55 -7.05
C GLY A 196 -33.13 13.67 -5.63
N GLY A 197 -32.98 14.88 -5.08
CA GLY A 197 -33.48 15.36 -3.78
C GLY A 197 -32.33 15.53 -2.77
N GLY A 198 -32.02 16.67 -2.14
CA GLY A 198 -32.65 17.98 -2.03
C GLY A 198 -32.81 18.38 -0.56
N CYS A 199 -31.94 19.27 -0.03
CA CYS A 199 -32.08 20.20 1.14
C CYS A 199 -30.67 20.71 1.57
N GLU A 200 -30.30 22.00 1.45
CA GLU A 200 -30.55 23.19 2.31
C GLU A 200 -30.06 22.97 3.78
N SER A 201 -28.85 23.38 4.17
CA SER A 201 -28.29 24.70 4.58
C SER A 201 -28.61 25.14 6.02
N GLU A 202 -27.58 25.50 6.80
CA GLU A 202 -27.48 26.54 7.88
C GLU A 202 -26.28 26.19 8.81
N THR A 203 -25.14 26.91 8.75
CA THR A 203 -24.70 28.08 9.57
C THR A 203 -24.68 27.86 11.09
N ASP A 204 -23.50 27.68 11.71
CA ASP A 204 -22.81 28.72 12.49
C ASP A 204 -21.63 28.23 13.37
N ASP A 205 -20.59 29.08 13.37
CA ASP A 205 -19.52 29.38 14.35
C ASP A 205 -19.05 28.38 15.43
N VAL A 206 -17.74 28.07 15.42
CA VAL A 206 -16.99 27.71 16.65
C VAL A 206 -15.56 28.29 16.67
N ARG A 207 -15.30 29.01 17.78
CA ARG A 207 -14.00 29.53 18.26
C ARG A 207 -12.94 28.43 18.46
N PHE A 208 -11.69 28.74 18.10
CA PHE A 208 -10.51 27.95 18.41
C PHE A 208 -10.12 28.05 19.89
N ASN A 209 -9.90 26.90 20.56
CA ASN A 209 -8.91 26.79 21.63
C ASN A 209 -8.41 25.34 21.81
N LYS A 210 -7.11 25.23 22.15
CA LYS A 210 -6.28 24.02 22.21
C LYS A 210 -6.44 23.25 23.55
N SER A 211 -6.59 21.91 23.44
CA SER A 211 -6.26 20.77 24.37
C SER A 211 -6.72 20.83 25.85
N PRO A 212 -6.92 19.71 26.61
CA PRO A 212 -6.57 18.30 26.39
C PRO A 212 -7.76 17.30 26.62
N CYS A 213 -7.47 16.00 26.49
CA CYS A 213 -8.35 14.85 26.70
C CYS A 213 -9.29 14.97 27.92
N GLY A 214 -10.61 14.87 27.67
CA GLY A 214 -11.66 14.75 28.68
C GLY A 214 -12.96 14.27 28.02
N SER A 215 -13.57 13.25 28.62
CA SER A 215 -14.80 12.55 28.21
C SER A 215 -16.00 13.47 27.97
N VAL A 216 -16.63 13.39 26.80
CA VAL A 216 -18.03 13.75 26.58
C VAL A 216 -18.68 12.65 25.76
N ASP A 217 -19.67 12.02 26.38
CA ASP A 217 -20.59 11.05 25.80
C ASP A 217 -21.38 11.69 24.66
N GLY A 218 -21.58 10.97 23.56
CA GLY A 218 -22.40 11.44 22.43
C GLY A 218 -21.76 11.27 21.06
N ASP A 219 -21.38 10.04 20.72
CA ASP A 219 -21.64 9.35 19.44
C ASP A 219 -20.74 8.11 19.47
N ALA A 220 -21.33 6.92 19.56
CA ALA A 220 -20.57 5.69 19.72
C ALA A 220 -19.77 5.41 18.45
N LYS A 221 -18.56 5.98 18.36
CA LYS A 221 -17.58 5.73 17.31
C LYS A 221 -17.46 4.22 17.15
N LYS A 222 -17.93 3.68 16.01
CA LYS A 222 -17.79 2.25 15.68
C LYS A 222 -16.32 1.89 15.57
N LYS A 223 -15.71 1.57 16.72
CA LYS A 223 -14.33 1.12 16.83
C LYS A 223 -14.20 -0.27 16.19
N PRO A 224 -13.16 -0.53 15.38
CA PRO A 224 -12.99 -1.82 14.74
C PRO A 224 -12.72 -2.92 15.78
N GLY A 225 -13.35 -4.08 15.57
CA GLY A 225 -13.22 -5.28 16.41
C GLY A 225 -14.19 -5.34 17.59
N HIS A 226 -14.34 -6.53 18.17
CA HIS A 226 -15.21 -6.80 19.31
C HIS A 226 -14.38 -6.93 20.58
N ALA A 227 -14.81 -6.29 21.68
CA ALA A 227 -14.14 -6.42 22.96
C ALA A 227 -14.15 -7.88 23.44
N VAL A 228 -12.98 -8.40 23.81
CA VAL A 228 -12.83 -9.78 24.30
C VAL A 228 -13.08 -9.80 25.80
N SER A 229 -14.29 -10.16 26.20
CA SER A 229 -14.72 -10.28 27.59
C SER A 229 -14.81 -11.75 28.05
N LYS A 230 -15.01 -11.95 29.36
CA LYS A 230 -15.16 -13.28 29.99
C LYS A 230 -16.30 -14.03 29.30
N GLY A 231 -16.02 -15.23 28.79
CA GLY A 231 -16.95 -16.03 27.98
C GLY A 231 -16.64 -16.03 26.48
N HIS A 232 -15.78 -15.14 25.99
CA HIS A 232 -15.29 -15.20 24.61
C HIS A 232 -14.32 -16.38 24.42
N LYS A 233 -14.42 -17.11 23.29
CA LYS A 233 -13.61 -18.30 22.96
C LYS A 233 -12.08 -18.10 23.06
N ASN A 234 -11.64 -16.85 22.92
CA ASN A 234 -10.23 -16.46 22.91
C ASN A 234 -9.82 -15.68 24.18
N TYR A 235 -10.69 -15.60 25.19
CA TYR A 235 -10.45 -14.82 26.41
C TYR A 235 -9.24 -15.34 27.20
N ASP A 236 -9.13 -16.65 27.40
CA ASP A 236 -8.00 -17.24 28.13
C ASP A 236 -6.67 -17.02 27.41
N LEU A 237 -6.68 -17.06 26.07
CA LEU A 237 -5.49 -16.77 25.28
C LEU A 237 -5.06 -15.30 25.43
N MET A 238 -6.03 -14.37 25.44
CA MET A 238 -5.77 -12.95 25.69
C MET A 238 -5.16 -12.74 27.08
N LEU A 239 -5.74 -13.32 28.13
CA LEU A 239 -5.22 -13.21 29.49
C LEU A 239 -3.78 -13.75 29.60
N ASN A 240 -3.53 -14.93 29.04
CA ASN A 240 -2.19 -15.54 29.03
C ASN A 240 -1.17 -14.69 28.28
N LEU A 241 -1.60 -14.03 27.20
CA LEU A 241 -0.78 -13.07 26.47
C LEU A 241 -0.44 -11.85 27.34
N GLN A 242 -1.43 -11.23 27.97
CA GLN A 242 -1.23 -10.03 28.80
C GLN A 242 -0.29 -10.34 29.97
N LEU A 243 -0.49 -11.47 30.65
CA LEU A 243 0.37 -11.93 31.74
C LEU A 243 1.82 -12.16 31.29
N GLY A 244 2.00 -12.84 30.15
CA GLY A 244 3.33 -13.15 29.63
C GLY A 244 4.11 -11.91 29.17
N ILE A 245 3.45 -10.96 28.50
CA ILE A 245 4.06 -9.69 28.09
C ILE A 245 4.40 -8.86 29.33
N ARG A 246 3.48 -8.71 30.28
CA ARG A 246 3.70 -7.95 31.52
C ARG A 246 4.93 -8.49 32.27
N TYR A 247 5.01 -9.81 32.42
CA TYR A 247 6.17 -10.47 33.04
C TYR A 247 7.48 -10.19 32.30
N THR A 248 7.50 -10.38 30.98
CA THR A 248 8.72 -10.28 30.18
C THR A 248 9.24 -8.84 30.15
N VAL A 249 8.36 -7.88 29.87
CA VAL A 249 8.73 -6.46 29.81
C VAL A 249 9.13 -5.96 31.19
N GLY A 250 8.39 -6.31 32.25
CA GLY A 250 8.73 -5.96 33.62
C GLY A 250 10.08 -6.51 34.08
N LYS A 251 10.42 -7.76 33.71
CA LYS A 251 11.72 -8.37 34.04
C LYS A 251 12.93 -7.61 33.47
N HIS A 252 12.75 -6.98 32.31
CA HIS A 252 13.83 -6.30 31.60
C HIS A 252 13.79 -4.77 31.72
N ALA A 253 12.83 -4.20 32.46
CA ALA A 253 12.64 -2.76 32.59
C ALA A 253 13.84 -2.04 33.22
N SER A 254 14.58 -2.71 34.11
CA SER A 254 15.75 -2.15 34.82
C SER A 254 17.11 -2.55 34.23
N VAL A 255 17.13 -3.35 33.15
CA VAL A 255 18.36 -3.92 32.59
C VAL A 255 18.95 -2.96 31.55
N LEU A 256 19.93 -2.15 31.95
CA LEU A 256 20.68 -1.24 31.06
C LEU A 256 21.90 -1.92 30.43
N THR A 257 21.67 -2.97 29.61
CA THR A 257 22.77 -3.67 28.92
C THR A 257 22.78 -3.40 27.42
N GLU A 258 23.99 -3.29 26.88
CA GLU A 258 24.25 -3.30 25.44
C GLU A 258 23.84 -4.63 24.80
N LEU A 259 23.48 -4.59 23.52
CA LEU A 259 23.03 -5.77 22.78
C LEU A 259 24.23 -6.62 22.36
N ARG A 260 24.22 -7.91 22.72
CA ARG A 260 25.27 -8.85 22.36
C ARG A 260 24.83 -9.68 21.14
N PRO A 261 25.77 -10.19 20.33
CA PRO A 261 25.43 -11.06 19.20
C PRO A 261 24.58 -12.28 19.59
N GLY A 262 24.80 -12.84 20.79
CA GLY A 262 24.03 -13.97 21.32
C GLY A 262 22.55 -13.66 21.57
N ASP A 263 22.18 -12.39 21.78
CA ASP A 263 20.79 -12.02 22.07
C ASP A 263 19.87 -12.20 20.84
N PHE A 264 20.45 -12.35 19.64
CA PHE A 264 19.74 -12.70 18.41
C PHE A 264 19.52 -14.22 18.22
N ASP A 265 20.08 -15.08 19.09
CA ASP A 265 19.91 -16.53 18.98
C ASP A 265 18.58 -17.00 19.60
N PRO A 266 17.62 -17.51 18.81
CA PRO A 266 16.35 -18.03 19.34
C PRO A 266 16.47 -19.38 20.07
N LYS A 267 17.66 -20.00 20.07
CA LYS A 267 17.94 -21.29 20.68
C LYS A 267 18.07 -21.23 22.19
N GLU A 268 18.19 -20.05 22.78
CA GLU A 268 17.93 -19.84 24.21
C GLU A 268 16.45 -20.18 24.49
N LYS A 269 16.19 -21.44 24.86
CA LYS A 269 14.85 -22.01 25.03
C LYS A 269 14.42 -21.93 26.49
N PHE A 270 14.21 -20.72 26.98
CA PHE A 270 13.62 -20.56 28.31
C PHE A 270 12.10 -20.49 28.19
N TRP A 271 11.45 -21.60 28.55
CA TRP A 271 10.01 -21.61 28.78
C TRP A 271 9.76 -21.25 30.23
N THR A 272 9.02 -20.17 30.47
CA THR A 272 8.55 -19.80 31.80
C THR A 272 7.19 -20.43 32.03
N ARG A 273 6.99 -21.13 33.15
CA ARG A 273 5.69 -21.68 33.54
C ARG A 273 4.94 -20.66 34.38
N PHE A 274 3.63 -20.55 34.13
CA PHE A 274 2.68 -19.68 34.82
C PHE A 274 1.57 -20.57 35.39
N PRO A 275 1.76 -21.11 36.61
CA PRO A 275 0.70 -21.81 37.30
C PRO A 275 -0.29 -20.82 37.95
N PRO A 276 -1.59 -21.15 38.07
CA PRO A 276 -2.61 -20.26 38.65
C PRO A 276 -2.27 -19.76 40.06
N GLU A 277 -1.70 -20.63 40.89
CA GLU A 277 -1.23 -20.34 42.25
C GLU A 277 0.02 -19.44 42.30
N GLY A 278 0.64 -19.18 41.15
CA GLY A 278 1.91 -18.46 41.05
C GLY A 278 3.13 -19.33 41.36
N SER A 279 4.31 -18.76 41.18
CA SER A 279 5.59 -19.42 41.45
C SER A 279 6.59 -18.42 42.03
N LYS A 280 7.81 -18.88 42.36
CA LYS A 280 8.92 -17.99 42.76
C LYS A 280 9.19 -16.87 41.74
N PHE A 281 8.87 -17.11 40.47
CA PHE A 281 9.18 -16.18 39.38
C PHE A 281 7.95 -15.57 38.71
N THR A 282 6.75 -16.06 38.98
CA THR A 282 5.52 -15.62 38.29
C THR A 282 4.43 -15.32 39.31
N PRO A 283 3.68 -14.21 39.17
CA PRO A 283 2.62 -13.89 40.10
C PRO A 283 1.44 -14.88 39.97
N PRO A 284 0.63 -15.05 41.04
CA PRO A 284 -0.66 -15.76 40.96
C PRO A 284 -1.60 -15.08 39.96
N HIS A 285 -2.47 -15.87 39.32
CA HIS A 285 -3.41 -15.37 38.32
C HIS A 285 -4.66 -16.23 38.17
N GLN A 286 -5.71 -15.65 37.59
CA GLN A 286 -7.01 -16.31 37.39
C GLN A 286 -7.08 -17.18 36.12
N SER A 287 -6.09 -17.11 35.24
CA SER A 287 -6.05 -17.96 34.04
C SER A 287 -5.58 -19.38 34.36
N VAL A 288 -5.80 -20.30 33.42
CA VAL A 288 -5.31 -21.68 33.48
C VAL A 288 -3.78 -21.75 33.42
N ASP A 289 -3.20 -22.87 33.87
CA ASP A 289 -1.75 -23.09 33.76
C ASP A 289 -1.29 -23.04 32.29
N PHE A 290 -0.24 -22.24 32.03
CA PHE A 290 0.38 -22.16 30.72
C PHE A 290 1.90 -22.00 30.79
N ARG A 291 2.53 -22.24 29.65
CA ARG A 291 3.94 -21.94 29.42
C ARG A 291 4.09 -20.79 28.43
N TRP A 292 4.96 -19.86 28.78
CA TRP A 292 5.33 -18.69 28.01
C TRP A 292 6.73 -18.87 27.41
N LYS A 293 6.89 -18.47 26.16
CA LYS A 293 8.20 -18.29 25.54
C LYS A 293 8.25 -16.91 24.90
N ASP A 294 9.28 -16.15 25.28
CA ASP A 294 9.67 -14.94 24.58
C ASP A 294 10.83 -15.23 23.61
N TYR A 295 10.88 -14.52 22.49
CA TYR A 295 11.93 -14.67 21.48
C TYR A 295 12.76 -13.39 21.44
N CYS A 296 14.07 -13.50 21.67
CA CYS A 296 15.02 -12.38 21.59
C CYS A 296 14.57 -11.14 22.39
N PRO A 297 14.26 -11.27 23.71
CA PRO A 297 13.71 -10.20 24.56
C PRO A 297 14.48 -8.88 24.45
N MET A 298 15.82 -8.97 24.49
CA MET A 298 16.70 -7.80 24.50
C MET A 298 16.70 -7.07 23.15
N VAL A 299 16.61 -7.82 22.04
CA VAL A 299 16.52 -7.23 20.69
C VAL A 299 15.20 -6.45 20.55
N PHE A 300 14.08 -7.02 20.99
CA PHE A 300 12.78 -6.34 20.92
C PHE A 300 12.62 -5.22 21.95
N ARG A 301 13.37 -5.23 23.04
CA ARG A 301 13.51 -4.07 23.93
C ARG A 301 14.17 -2.90 23.19
N HIS A 302 15.33 -3.13 22.57
CA HIS A 302 16.04 -2.10 21.81
C HIS A 302 15.24 -1.61 20.60
N LEU A 303 14.52 -2.49 19.90
CA LEU A 303 13.63 -2.07 18.81
C LEU A 303 12.53 -1.13 19.30
N ARG A 304 11.92 -1.40 20.47
CA ARG A 304 10.93 -0.49 21.07
C ARG A 304 11.54 0.87 21.41
N GLU A 305 12.75 0.89 21.96
CA GLU A 305 13.49 2.13 22.25
C GLU A 305 13.78 2.92 20.95
N LEU A 306 14.24 2.25 19.88
CA LEU A 306 14.47 2.86 18.56
C LEU A 306 13.19 3.44 17.94
N PHE A 307 12.02 2.86 18.25
CA PHE A 307 10.73 3.37 17.81
C PHE A 307 10.12 4.42 18.74
N GLY A 308 10.82 4.81 19.82
CA GLY A 308 10.33 5.77 20.80
C GLY A 308 9.14 5.27 21.63
N ILE A 309 9.08 3.95 21.87
CA ILE A 309 8.00 3.33 22.64
C ILE A 309 8.48 3.10 24.07
N ASP A 310 7.87 3.82 25.01
CA ASP A 310 8.14 3.63 26.44
C ASP A 310 7.64 2.25 26.93
N PRO A 311 8.43 1.51 27.74
CA PRO A 311 8.04 0.19 28.23
C PRO A 311 6.77 0.20 29.09
N ALA A 312 6.54 1.22 29.91
CA ALA A 312 5.36 1.34 30.75
C ALA A 312 4.12 1.62 29.90
N ASP A 313 4.22 2.54 28.92
CA ASP A 313 3.15 2.82 27.97
C ASP A 313 2.77 1.58 27.15
N TYR A 314 3.77 0.81 26.72
CA TYR A 314 3.57 -0.44 25.98
C TYR A 314 2.84 -1.49 26.84
N MET A 315 3.22 -1.63 28.10
CA MET A 315 2.55 -2.53 29.04
C MET A 315 1.14 -2.07 29.36
N LEU A 316 0.91 -0.77 29.56
CA LEU A 316 -0.41 -0.23 29.86
C LEU A 316 -1.40 -0.47 28.71
N ALA A 317 -0.97 -0.23 27.47
CA ALA A 317 -1.85 -0.41 26.31
C ALA A 317 -2.25 -1.86 26.02
N ILE A 318 -1.35 -2.81 26.26
CA ILE A 318 -1.59 -4.22 25.95
C ILE A 318 -2.14 -4.96 27.16
N CYS A 319 -1.56 -4.71 28.33
CA CYS A 319 -1.77 -5.47 29.55
C CYS A 319 -2.48 -4.67 30.64
N GLY A 320 -2.98 -3.46 30.37
CA GLY A 320 -3.81 -2.70 31.32
C GLY A 320 -5.14 -3.39 31.61
N ASP A 321 -6.01 -2.69 32.33
CA ASP A 321 -7.35 -3.20 32.70
C ASP A 321 -8.32 -3.19 31.51
N ASP A 322 -7.93 -2.52 30.43
CA ASP A 322 -8.65 -2.49 29.17
C ASP A 322 -8.61 -3.84 28.44
N THR A 323 -9.77 -4.25 27.91
CA THR A 323 -9.88 -5.47 27.09
C THR A 323 -9.33 -5.25 25.68
N LEU A 324 -8.66 -6.26 25.11
CA LEU A 324 -8.27 -6.21 23.70
C LEU A 324 -9.49 -6.40 22.79
N ARG A 325 -9.47 -5.73 21.63
CA ARG A 325 -10.49 -5.90 20.59
C ARG A 325 -10.06 -6.95 19.58
N GLU A 326 -10.85 -8.00 19.40
CA GLU A 326 -10.64 -8.99 18.35
C GLU A 326 -11.19 -8.49 17.02
N MET A 327 -10.34 -8.47 16.00
CA MET A 327 -10.75 -8.23 14.62
C MET A 327 -10.85 -9.56 13.88
N SER A 328 -12.03 -9.82 13.31
CA SER A 328 -12.19 -10.91 12.35
C SER A 328 -11.34 -10.61 11.12
N SER A 329 -10.38 -11.48 10.82
CA SER A 329 -9.62 -11.33 9.57
C SER A 329 -10.45 -11.91 8.43
N PRO A 330 -10.80 -11.14 7.39
CA PRO A 330 -11.34 -11.70 6.15
C PRO A 330 -10.25 -12.39 5.30
N GLY A 331 -9.02 -12.54 5.81
CA GLY A 331 -7.89 -13.05 5.04
C GLY A 331 -7.85 -14.57 4.96
N LYS A 332 -7.43 -15.12 3.81
CA LYS A 332 -7.17 -16.56 3.53
C LYS A 332 -6.27 -17.31 4.54
N SER A 333 -5.66 -16.62 5.52
CA SER A 333 -4.68 -17.20 6.44
C SER A 333 -5.26 -17.82 7.71
N GLY A 334 -6.53 -17.52 8.06
CA GLY A 334 -7.13 -17.95 9.32
C GLY A 334 -6.42 -17.42 10.58
N SER A 335 -5.69 -16.29 10.47
CA SER A 335 -4.97 -15.67 11.57
C SER A 335 -5.88 -14.68 12.30
N PHE A 336 -6.00 -14.80 13.62
CA PHE A 336 -6.69 -13.82 14.47
C PHE A 336 -5.81 -12.58 14.73
N PHE A 337 -6.48 -11.44 14.88
CA PHE A 337 -5.87 -10.15 15.19
C PHE A 337 -6.50 -9.58 16.45
N TYR A 338 -5.68 -9.05 17.35
CA TYR A 338 -6.11 -8.16 18.41
C TYR A 338 -5.63 -6.74 18.15
N LEU A 339 -6.39 -5.78 18.64
CA LEU A 339 -6.10 -4.36 18.61
C LEU A 339 -6.25 -3.80 20.03
N THR A 340 -5.31 -2.98 20.46
CA THR A 340 -5.37 -2.29 21.76
C THR A 340 -6.47 -1.22 21.76
N GLN A 341 -6.99 -0.84 22.93
CA GLN A 341 -8.10 0.14 23.00
C GLN A 341 -7.72 1.54 22.50
N ASP A 342 -6.44 1.87 22.61
CA ASP A 342 -5.82 3.11 22.12
C ASP A 342 -5.43 3.05 20.64
N ASP A 343 -5.75 1.95 19.93
CA ASP A 343 -5.41 1.71 18.53
C ASP A 343 -3.89 1.76 18.22
N ARG A 344 -2.99 1.76 19.21
CA ARG A 344 -1.55 1.90 18.96
C ARG A 344 -0.88 0.61 18.50
N PHE A 345 -1.36 -0.55 18.95
CA PHE A 345 -0.69 -1.83 18.72
C PHE A 345 -1.63 -2.89 18.16
N ILE A 346 -1.12 -3.66 17.21
CA ILE A 346 -1.76 -4.83 16.63
C ILE A 346 -1.03 -6.08 17.11
N ILE A 347 -1.79 -7.08 17.53
CA ILE A 347 -1.27 -8.41 17.85
C ILE A 347 -1.79 -9.38 16.81
N LYS A 348 -0.89 -10.08 16.13
CA LYS A 348 -1.25 -11.04 15.07
C LYS A 348 -0.74 -12.43 15.41
N THR A 349 -1.62 -13.42 15.27
CA THR A 349 -1.21 -14.83 15.35
C THR A 349 -0.38 -15.27 14.13
N LEU A 350 0.64 -16.10 14.36
CA LEU A 350 1.61 -16.55 13.35
C LEU A 350 1.74 -18.07 13.30
N LYS A 351 1.96 -18.60 12.10
CA LYS A 351 2.39 -19.99 11.90
C LYS A 351 3.84 -20.19 12.36
N LYS A 352 4.20 -21.44 12.68
CA LYS A 352 5.58 -21.79 13.07
C LYS A 352 6.61 -21.43 11.98
N SER A 353 6.24 -21.58 10.71
CA SER A 353 7.08 -21.22 9.57
C SER A 353 7.34 -19.71 9.50
N GLU A 354 6.31 -18.88 9.73
CA GLU A 354 6.44 -17.41 9.74
C GLU A 354 7.39 -16.94 10.85
N VAL A 355 7.25 -17.48 12.07
CA VAL A 355 8.17 -17.14 13.17
C VAL A 355 9.61 -17.54 12.84
N LYS A 356 9.83 -18.71 12.22
CA LYS A 356 11.18 -19.12 11.80
C LYS A 356 11.81 -18.12 10.83
N VAL A 357 11.03 -17.60 9.87
CA VAL A 357 11.54 -16.60 8.94
C VAL A 357 11.82 -15.28 9.66
N LEU A 358 10.88 -14.82 10.49
CA LEU A 358 11.03 -13.56 11.23
C LEU A 358 12.31 -13.55 12.08
N ILE A 359 12.57 -14.63 12.80
CA ILE A 359 13.75 -14.76 13.63
C ILE A 359 15.04 -14.80 12.79
N ARG A 360 15.02 -15.46 11.61
CA ARG A 360 16.16 -15.47 10.69
C ARG A 360 16.46 -14.08 10.11
N MET A 361 15.44 -13.26 9.88
CA MET A 361 15.59 -11.89 9.37
C MET A 361 15.89 -10.84 10.45
N LEU A 362 15.71 -11.18 11.73
CA LEU A 362 15.80 -10.24 12.84
C LEU A 362 17.11 -9.42 12.89
N PRO A 363 18.32 -9.99 12.64
CA PRO A 363 19.55 -9.20 12.60
C PRO A 363 19.56 -8.14 11.48
N SER A 364 19.13 -8.52 10.28
CA SER A 364 19.07 -7.59 9.14
C SER A 364 17.98 -6.53 9.32
N TYR A 365 16.84 -6.92 9.90
CA TYR A 365 15.78 -5.99 10.27
C TYR A 365 16.26 -4.97 11.31
N TYR A 366 16.97 -5.41 12.34
CA TYR A 366 17.53 -4.52 13.37
C TYR A 366 18.50 -3.50 12.75
N GLN A 367 19.45 -3.96 11.93
CA GLN A 367 20.38 -3.06 11.22
C GLN A 367 19.65 -2.03 10.35
N HIS A 368 18.61 -2.45 9.64
CA HIS A 368 17.77 -1.57 8.82
C HIS A 368 17.12 -0.47 9.66
N VAL A 369 16.51 -0.83 10.80
CA VAL A 369 15.84 0.13 11.69
C VAL A 369 16.85 1.12 12.29
N CYS A 370 18.05 0.66 12.66
CA CYS A 370 19.11 1.55 13.14
C CYS A 370 19.55 2.58 12.08
N GLN A 371 19.62 2.16 10.82
CA GLN A 371 20.06 3.02 9.72
C GLN A 371 18.96 3.99 9.25
N TYR A 372 17.70 3.55 9.25
CA TYR A 372 16.58 4.28 8.65
C TYR A 372 15.47 4.54 9.67
N LYS A 373 15.61 5.63 10.44
CA LYS A 373 14.66 6.03 11.51
C LYS A 373 13.20 6.15 11.04
N ASN A 374 12.98 6.63 9.81
CA ASN A 374 11.65 6.89 9.23
C ASN A 374 11.23 5.83 8.19
N SER A 375 11.71 4.59 8.34
CA SER A 375 11.35 3.49 7.44
C SER A 375 9.84 3.17 7.46
N LEU A 376 9.26 2.89 6.29
CA LEU A 376 7.87 2.42 6.17
C LEU A 376 7.70 0.93 6.52
N VAL A 377 8.78 0.22 6.83
CA VAL A 377 8.72 -1.19 7.23
C VAL A 377 7.94 -1.32 8.53
N THR A 378 7.15 -2.39 8.65
CA THR A 378 6.37 -2.68 9.86
C THR A 378 7.25 -2.67 11.12
N LYS A 379 6.80 -1.97 12.16
CA LYS A 379 7.47 -1.90 13.46
C LYS A 379 7.15 -3.15 14.28
N PHE A 380 8.11 -4.07 14.42
CA PHE A 380 7.96 -5.30 15.21
C PHE A 380 8.42 -5.04 16.65
N LEU A 381 7.53 -5.30 17.62
CA LEU A 381 7.70 -4.89 19.01
C LEU A 381 7.93 -6.06 19.98
N GLY A 382 7.59 -7.28 19.55
CA GLY A 382 7.80 -8.49 20.33
C GLY A 382 7.25 -9.72 19.61
N VAL A 383 7.90 -10.86 19.79
CA VAL A 383 7.45 -12.16 19.26
C VAL A 383 7.39 -13.15 20.39
N HIS A 384 6.25 -13.82 20.54
CA HIS A 384 5.98 -14.63 21.72
C HIS A 384 5.25 -15.92 21.37
N CYS A 385 5.24 -16.86 22.31
CA CYS A 385 4.49 -18.11 22.20
C CYS A 385 3.88 -18.50 23.54
N VAL A 386 2.59 -18.79 23.52
CA VAL A 386 1.83 -19.36 24.64
C VAL A 386 1.56 -20.83 24.36
N LYS A 387 1.71 -21.67 25.39
CA LYS A 387 1.33 -23.08 25.38
C LYS A 387 0.53 -23.40 26.65
N PRO A 388 -0.81 -23.46 26.58
CA PRO A 388 -1.62 -23.99 27.67
C PRO A 388 -1.26 -25.45 27.99
N ILE A 389 -1.47 -25.92 29.21
CA ILE A 389 -1.35 -27.35 29.51
C ILE A 389 -2.43 -28.12 28.75
N GLY A 390 -2.04 -29.18 28.02
CA GLY A 390 -2.95 -29.96 27.17
C GLY A 390 -3.42 -29.26 25.88
N GLY A 391 -3.13 -27.96 25.72
CA GLY A 391 -3.55 -27.16 24.57
C GLY A 391 -2.52 -27.02 23.44
N GLN A 392 -2.96 -26.38 22.35
CA GLN A 392 -2.09 -26.07 21.22
C GLN A 392 -1.18 -24.87 21.49
N LYS A 393 -0.01 -24.87 20.84
CA LYS A 393 0.95 -23.76 20.91
C LYS A 393 0.53 -22.63 19.99
N THR A 394 0.18 -21.49 20.55
CA THR A 394 -0.12 -20.26 19.80
C THR A 394 1.11 -19.36 19.76
N ARG A 395 1.46 -18.86 18.58
CA ARG A 395 2.55 -17.89 18.38
C ARG A 395 1.96 -16.60 17.88
N PHE A 396 2.54 -15.49 18.28
CA PHE A 396 2.07 -14.19 17.85
C PHE A 396 3.19 -13.16 17.86
N ILE A 397 2.90 -12.06 17.18
CA ILE A 397 3.75 -10.89 17.09
C ILE A 397 2.95 -9.67 17.51
N VAL A 398 3.59 -8.79 18.28
CA VAL A 398 3.10 -7.44 18.54
C VAL A 398 3.79 -6.49 17.56
N MET A 399 2.99 -5.64 16.92
CA MET A 399 3.46 -4.69 15.91
C MET A 399 2.77 -3.34 16.06
N GLY A 400 3.45 -2.26 15.67
CA GLY A 400 2.86 -0.92 15.65
C GLY A 400 1.71 -0.83 14.64
N ASN A 401 0.61 -0.20 15.04
CA ASN A 401 -0.50 0.09 14.13
C ASN A 401 -0.17 1.30 13.25
N VAL A 402 -0.20 1.12 11.93
CA VAL A 402 0.00 2.21 10.96
C VAL A 402 -1.18 3.20 10.96
N PHE A 403 -2.33 2.77 11.45
CA PHE A 403 -3.56 3.56 11.49
C PHE A 403 -3.81 4.28 12.82
N CYS A 404 -2.82 4.35 13.70
CA CYS A 404 -2.91 5.17 14.91
C CYS A 404 -2.88 6.66 14.51
N SER A 405 -4.05 7.26 14.41
CA SER A 405 -4.25 8.62 13.91
C SER A 405 -5.30 9.31 14.76
N GLU A 406 -5.02 10.56 15.17
CA GLU A 406 -6.01 11.44 15.81
C GLU A 406 -7.11 11.84 14.81
N TYR A 407 -6.79 11.79 13.52
CA TYR A 407 -7.73 12.02 12.42
C TYR A 407 -8.53 10.77 12.09
N ARG A 408 -9.84 10.95 11.86
CA ARG A 408 -10.74 9.92 11.36
C ARG A 408 -10.26 9.40 10.00
N ILE A 409 -10.24 8.07 9.86
CA ILE A 409 -9.88 7.39 8.62
C ILE A 409 -11.16 6.97 7.91
N HIS A 410 -11.47 7.63 6.79
CA HIS A 410 -12.70 7.38 6.03
C HIS A 410 -12.60 6.14 5.13
N LYS A 411 -11.39 5.85 4.63
CA LYS A 411 -11.13 4.71 3.73
C LYS A 411 -9.78 4.08 4.03
N ARG A 412 -9.69 2.77 3.82
CA ARG A 412 -8.47 1.96 4.05
C ARG A 412 -8.20 1.10 2.82
N PHE A 413 -6.97 1.08 2.33
CA PHE A 413 -6.60 0.32 1.12
C PHE A 413 -5.41 -0.61 1.35
N ASP A 414 -5.51 -1.93 1.18
CA ASP A 414 -4.36 -2.87 1.16
C ASP A 414 -3.79 -2.98 -0.26
N LEU A 415 -2.88 -2.07 -0.64
CA LEU A 415 -2.26 -1.99 -1.98
C LEU A 415 -0.94 -2.77 -2.06
N LYS A 416 -0.75 -3.55 -3.14
CA LYS A 416 0.42 -4.43 -3.44
C LYS A 416 0.92 -4.27 -4.86
N GLY A 417 0.19 -3.57 -5.73
CA GLY A 417 0.53 -3.44 -7.15
C GLY A 417 0.24 -4.70 -7.97
N SER A 418 -0.71 -5.53 -7.56
CA SER A 418 -1.17 -6.73 -8.31
C SER A 418 -2.69 -6.67 -8.51
N SER A 419 -3.26 -7.49 -9.40
CA SER A 419 -4.73 -7.61 -9.61
C SER A 419 -5.35 -8.87 -9.03
N HIS A 420 -4.61 -9.98 -8.98
CA HIS A 420 -5.21 -11.27 -8.66
C HIS A 420 -5.72 -11.34 -7.21
N GLY A 421 -7.06 -11.35 -7.05
CA GLY A 421 -7.72 -11.31 -5.74
C GLY A 421 -7.63 -9.95 -5.05
N ARG A 422 -7.52 -8.86 -5.82
CA ARG A 422 -7.27 -7.49 -5.36
C ARG A 422 -8.49 -6.56 -5.51
N THR A 423 -9.68 -7.15 -5.42
CA THR A 423 -10.98 -6.49 -5.19
C THR A 423 -11.55 -6.98 -3.86
N THR A 424 -12.36 -6.17 -3.17
CA THR A 424 -13.12 -6.61 -2.01
C THR A 424 -14.27 -7.52 -2.43
N ASP A 425 -14.53 -8.57 -1.65
CA ASP A 425 -15.64 -9.51 -1.91
C ASP A 425 -16.97 -8.98 -1.32
N LYS A 426 -16.93 -7.85 -0.60
CA LYS A 426 -18.12 -7.23 -0.01
C LYS A 426 -18.91 -6.46 -1.08
N PRO A 427 -20.24 -6.61 -1.14
CA PRO A 427 -21.09 -5.80 -2.00
C PRO A 427 -21.07 -4.33 -1.55
N ARG A 428 -21.32 -3.38 -2.48
CA ARG A 428 -21.11 -1.93 -2.26
C ARG A 428 -21.91 -1.39 -1.09
N GLU A 429 -23.09 -1.93 -0.85
CA GLU A 429 -24.02 -1.53 0.22
C GLU A 429 -23.51 -1.92 1.61
N GLN A 430 -22.56 -2.86 1.70
CA GLN A 430 -21.94 -3.34 2.93
C GLN A 430 -20.50 -2.81 3.12
N ILE A 431 -20.05 -1.92 2.24
CA ILE A 431 -18.77 -1.24 2.39
C ILE A 431 -18.94 -0.10 3.40
N ASP A 432 -18.16 -0.18 4.47
CA ASP A 432 -18.08 0.83 5.52
C ASP A 432 -16.64 1.33 5.70
N GLU A 433 -16.44 2.31 6.59
CA GLU A 433 -15.12 2.91 6.89
C GLU A 433 -14.12 1.91 7.48
N THR A 434 -14.60 0.79 8.03
CA THR A 434 -13.75 -0.27 8.60
C THR A 434 -13.30 -1.27 7.54
N THR A 435 -13.95 -1.26 6.38
CA THR A 435 -13.68 -2.17 5.28
C THR A 435 -12.35 -1.82 4.61
N THR A 436 -11.45 -2.80 4.55
CA THR A 436 -10.17 -2.65 3.86
C THR A 436 -10.34 -2.99 2.38
N LEU A 437 -10.38 -1.96 1.56
CA LEU A 437 -10.39 -2.01 0.10
C LEU A 437 -9.03 -2.48 -0.42
N LYS A 438 -8.94 -2.91 -1.69
CA LYS A 438 -7.73 -3.42 -2.33
C LYS A 438 -7.42 -2.61 -3.60
N ASP A 439 -6.45 -3.05 -4.40
CA ASP A 439 -5.90 -2.30 -5.54
C ASP A 439 -6.96 -1.95 -6.59
N LEU A 440 -7.84 -2.89 -6.94
CA LEU A 440 -8.88 -2.69 -7.95
C LEU A 440 -10.08 -1.91 -7.41
N ASP A 441 -10.18 -1.76 -6.08
CA ASP A 441 -11.19 -0.91 -5.43
C ASP A 441 -10.72 0.56 -5.35
N LEU A 442 -9.43 0.83 -5.63
CA LEU A 442 -8.84 2.17 -5.52
C LEU A 442 -9.22 3.02 -6.74
N CYS A 443 -10.22 3.87 -6.59
CA CYS A 443 -10.60 4.88 -7.58
C CYS A 443 -10.05 6.29 -7.26
N PHE A 444 -9.01 6.41 -6.42
CA PHE A 444 -8.44 7.66 -5.93
C PHE A 444 -7.02 7.93 -6.47
N VAL A 445 -6.66 9.22 -6.59
CA VAL A 445 -5.27 9.66 -6.81
C VAL A 445 -4.92 10.56 -5.64
N PHE A 446 -3.88 10.17 -4.92
CA PHE A 446 -3.34 10.95 -3.83
C PHE A 446 -2.42 12.02 -4.42
N ARG A 447 -2.82 13.30 -4.31
CA ARG A 447 -1.95 14.43 -4.66
C ARG A 447 -1.17 14.82 -3.41
N LEU A 448 0.15 14.79 -3.53
CA LEU A 448 1.08 15.19 -2.48
C LEU A 448 1.88 16.39 -2.98
N GLU A 449 2.27 17.27 -2.06
CA GLU A 449 3.29 18.27 -2.35
C GLU A 449 4.56 17.56 -2.86
N GLN A 450 5.27 18.18 -3.81
CA GLN A 450 6.42 17.56 -4.45
C GLN A 450 7.51 17.16 -3.44
N SER A 451 7.72 17.97 -2.40
CA SER A 451 8.63 17.68 -1.29
C SER A 451 8.26 16.36 -0.59
N TRP A 452 7.01 16.22 -0.15
CA TRP A 452 6.49 15.02 0.51
C TRP A 452 6.47 13.80 -0.41
N PHE A 453 6.20 14.00 -1.69
CA PHE A 453 6.24 12.89 -2.65
C PHE A 453 7.65 12.32 -2.83
N GLN A 454 8.66 13.19 -2.90
CA GLN A 454 10.06 12.75 -2.97
C GLN A 454 10.50 12.06 -1.68
N GLU A 455 10.08 12.58 -0.52
CA GLU A 455 10.34 11.97 0.77
C GLU A 455 9.68 10.59 0.90
N LEU A 456 8.42 10.45 0.47
CA LEU A 456 7.70 9.18 0.43
C LEU A 456 8.38 8.17 -0.49
N LYS A 457 8.84 8.60 -1.66
CA LYS A 457 9.62 7.76 -2.59
C LYS A 457 10.91 7.29 -1.95
N TRP A 458 11.63 8.19 -1.29
CA TRP A 458 12.86 7.86 -0.57
C TRP A 458 12.61 6.82 0.52
N TYR A 459 11.60 7.00 1.36
CA TYR A 459 11.26 6.03 2.40
C TYR A 459 10.79 4.68 1.85
N SER A 460 10.09 4.69 0.72
CA SER A 460 9.68 3.46 0.02
C SER A 460 10.89 2.69 -0.52
N LEU A 461 11.85 3.39 -1.10
CA LEU A 461 13.11 2.79 -1.56
C LEU A 461 13.93 2.21 -0.40
N CYS A 462 14.03 2.94 0.72
CA CYS A 462 14.66 2.43 1.93
C CYS A 462 13.97 1.14 2.41
N ALA A 463 12.64 1.12 2.49
CA ALA A 463 11.89 -0.07 2.88
C ALA A 463 12.15 -1.25 1.93
N GLU A 464 12.23 -1.01 0.62
CA GLU A 464 12.54 -2.02 -0.38
C GLU A 464 13.96 -2.60 -0.23
N ILE A 465 14.96 -1.75 0.06
CA ILE A 465 16.33 -2.18 0.35
C ILE A 465 16.35 -3.13 1.57
N GLY A 466 15.61 -2.77 2.62
CA GLY A 466 15.43 -3.61 3.80
C GLY A 466 14.80 -4.96 3.46
N GLU A 467 13.74 -4.98 2.67
CA GLU A 467 13.06 -6.21 2.23
C GLU A 467 13.95 -7.09 1.33
N ARG A 468 14.70 -6.50 0.39
CA ARG A 468 15.62 -7.22 -0.51
C ARG A 468 16.80 -7.83 0.27
N ALA A 469 17.28 -7.19 1.32
CA ALA A 469 18.29 -7.74 2.21
C ALA A 469 17.77 -8.99 2.96
N VAL A 470 16.48 -9.01 3.30
CA VAL A 470 15.78 -10.17 3.88
C VAL A 470 15.62 -11.30 2.85
N GLN A 471 15.26 -10.97 1.60
CA GLN A 471 15.04 -11.96 0.53
C GLN A 471 16.34 -12.65 0.06
N LYS A 472 17.46 -11.90 -0.05
CA LYS A 472 18.75 -12.43 -0.58
C LYS A 472 19.40 -13.50 0.30
N ARG A 473 19.15 -13.53 1.61
CA ARG A 473 19.67 -14.58 2.52
C ARG A 473 18.81 -15.86 2.51
N GLN A 474 17.55 -15.78 2.09
CA GLN A 474 16.64 -16.93 1.99
C GLN A 474 17.04 -17.90 0.86
N LEU A 475 17.58 -17.38 -0.24
CA LEU A 475 18.04 -18.15 -1.41
C LEU A 475 19.25 -19.05 -1.12
N ARG A 476 20.03 -18.79 -0.06
CA ARG A 476 21.14 -19.65 0.36
C ARG A 476 20.74 -20.78 1.32
N GLY A 477 19.48 -20.85 1.77
CA GLY A 477 19.08 -21.66 2.94
C GLY A 477 17.87 -22.57 2.79
N GLY A 478 17.43 -22.87 1.56
CA GLY A 478 16.39 -23.87 1.29
C GLY A 478 14.94 -23.37 1.48
N ALA A 479 14.15 -23.57 0.43
CA ALA A 479 12.71 -23.41 0.23
C ALA A 479 11.85 -22.82 1.37
N GLY A 480 11.24 -21.66 1.05
CA GLY A 480 10.13 -21.09 1.78
C GLY A 480 9.82 -19.69 1.26
N ALA A 481 8.95 -19.61 0.24
CA ALA A 481 8.48 -18.35 -0.32
C ALA A 481 7.66 -17.59 0.74
N VAL A 482 8.24 -16.52 1.27
CA VAL A 482 7.45 -15.45 1.89
C VAL A 482 7.06 -14.53 0.75
N ARG A 483 5.75 -14.46 0.46
CA ARG A 483 5.20 -13.42 -0.39
C ARG A 483 5.47 -12.07 0.28
N SER A 484 6.40 -11.30 -0.29
CA SER A 484 6.47 -9.86 -0.09
C SER A 484 5.06 -9.32 -0.36
N ARG A 485 4.50 -8.66 0.65
CA ARG A 485 3.31 -7.85 0.49
C ARG A 485 3.80 -6.45 0.75
N HIS A 486 4.08 -5.68 -0.30
CA HIS A 486 3.90 -4.24 -0.21
C HIS A 486 2.53 -4.02 0.46
N ARG A 487 2.50 -3.44 1.64
CA ARG A 487 1.24 -2.98 2.23
C ARG A 487 1.36 -1.48 2.28
N HIS A 488 1.03 -0.83 1.18
CA HIS A 488 0.73 0.59 1.24
C HIS A 488 -0.72 0.69 1.68
N LEU A 489 -0.89 0.82 2.99
CA LEU A 489 -2.16 1.17 3.60
C LEU A 489 -2.33 2.68 3.53
N ALA A 490 -2.96 3.15 2.46
CA ALA A 490 -3.32 4.56 2.30
C ALA A 490 -4.63 4.84 3.05
N GLY A 491 -4.69 5.96 3.76
CA GLY A 491 -5.89 6.50 4.37
C GLY A 491 -6.05 7.96 3.97
N GLU A 492 -7.25 8.33 3.53
CA GLU A 492 -7.58 9.70 3.14
C GLU A 492 -7.78 10.56 4.41
N ARG A 493 -6.94 11.59 4.56
CA ARG A 493 -6.99 12.59 5.64
C ARG A 493 -7.18 13.97 5.02
N CYS A 494 -8.03 14.82 5.60
CA CYS A 494 -8.10 16.23 5.21
C CYS A 494 -6.87 17.00 5.74
N VAL A 495 -6.27 17.82 4.87
CA VAL A 495 -5.31 18.86 5.24
C VAL A 495 -6.12 20.08 5.70
N PRO A 496 -5.79 20.75 6.82
CA PRO A 496 -6.46 22.00 7.16
C PRO A 496 -6.08 23.09 6.15
N GLU A 497 -7.06 23.89 5.73
CA GLU A 497 -6.90 24.98 4.78
C GLU A 497 -5.75 25.93 5.17
N GLN A 498 -4.92 26.30 4.19
CA GLN A 498 -3.97 27.40 4.35
C GLN A 498 -4.73 28.72 4.59
N PRO A 499 -4.25 29.60 5.47
CA PRO A 499 -4.90 30.86 5.73
C PRO A 499 -4.79 31.79 4.52
N ARG A 500 -5.94 32.37 4.16
CA ARG A 500 -6.08 33.41 3.15
C ARG A 500 -5.24 34.63 3.54
N GLY A 501 -4.58 35.23 2.55
CA GLY A 501 -3.79 36.44 2.72
C GLY A 501 -4.63 37.62 3.25
N GLY A 502 -4.04 38.38 4.17
CA GLY A 502 -4.48 39.70 4.58
C GLY A 502 -3.41 40.71 4.25
N ALA A 503 -3.78 41.72 3.47
CA ALA A 503 -2.96 42.87 3.12
C ALA A 503 -2.81 43.83 4.32
N HIS A 504 -1.58 44.31 4.55
CA HIS A 504 -1.23 45.64 5.06
C HIS A 504 0.27 45.80 4.74
N GLY A 505 0.70 46.74 3.91
CA GLY A 505 0.65 48.18 4.16
C GLY A 505 2.08 48.61 4.51
N GLY A 506 2.83 49.10 3.52
CA GLY A 506 4.23 49.47 3.68
C GLY A 506 4.44 50.69 4.59
N ARG A 507 5.64 50.78 5.15
CA ARG A 507 6.42 52.03 5.30
C ARG A 507 7.87 51.72 5.71
N GLU A 508 8.72 52.63 5.30
CA GLU A 508 10.17 52.53 5.14
C GLU A 508 10.99 52.60 6.44
N ALA A 509 12.22 52.09 6.30
CA ALA A 509 13.51 52.56 6.82
C ALA A 509 13.57 53.45 8.08
N GLN A 510 14.42 53.07 9.04
CA GLN A 510 15.74 53.71 9.19
C GLN A 510 16.62 53.02 10.26
N ARG A 511 17.92 53.07 9.99
CA ARG A 511 19.02 52.71 10.88
C ARG A 511 19.11 53.71 12.04
N GLY A 512 19.47 53.23 13.23
CA GLY A 512 19.94 54.05 14.34
C GLY A 512 20.67 53.16 15.36
N ARG A 513 21.95 53.44 15.58
CA ARG A 513 22.82 52.87 16.63
C ARG A 513 22.60 53.62 17.95
N GLU A 514 23.20 53.06 19.02
CA GLU A 514 23.46 53.62 20.37
C GLU A 514 22.28 53.42 21.34
N GLY A 515 22.42 53.04 22.60
CA GLY A 515 23.54 52.78 23.51
C GLY A 515 22.93 52.49 24.90
N VAL A 516 23.59 51.62 25.67
CA VAL A 516 23.35 51.16 27.07
C VAL A 516 23.14 52.36 28.06
N PRO A 517 22.52 52.21 29.25
CA PRO A 517 22.25 50.98 30.04
C PRO A 517 20.79 50.58 30.27
#